data_AF-X6M6C1-F1
#
_entry.id   AF-X6M6C1-F1
#
_cell.length_a   1.000
_cell.length_b   1.000
_cell.length_c   1.000
_cell.angle_alpha   90.00
_cell.angle_beta   90.00
_cell.angle_gamma   90.00
#
_symmetry.space_group_name_H-M   'P 1'
#
loop_
_entity.id
_entity.type
_entity.pdbx_description
1 polymer ?
#
loop_
_entity_poly.entity_id
_entity_poly.type
_entity_poly.pdbx_seq_one_letter_code
_entity_poly.pdbx_strand_id
1 'polypeptide(L)'
;MAYQWGVDQVVFWLIQNHLDECAPAFWTSKITGSQLLNELKQSDFSEMAIPESLIPILTHKIEELKNQQINGITITMVHSPSSTELMTK
;
A
#
# COMPACT_ATOMS: atom_id res chain seq x y z
N MET A 1 -7.10 -2.51 -10.61
CA MET A 1 -7.67 -2.53 -9.24
C MET A 1 -6.68 -3.24 -8.34
N ALA A 2 -6.57 -2.84 -7.07
CA ALA A 2 -5.63 -3.44 -6.12
C ALA A 2 -5.84 -4.93 -5.91
N TYR A 3 -7.07 -5.44 -6.05
CA TYR A 3 -7.36 -6.87 -6.02
C TYR A 3 -6.57 -7.71 -7.07
N GLN A 4 -6.19 -7.11 -8.20
CA GLN A 4 -5.44 -7.77 -9.27
C GLN A 4 -3.93 -7.56 -9.15
N TRP A 5 -3.46 -6.94 -8.06
CA TRP A 5 -2.04 -6.64 -7.92
C TRP A 5 -1.20 -7.90 -7.73
N GLY A 6 -0.09 -7.95 -8.48
CA GLY A 6 1.02 -8.85 -8.22
C GLY A 6 1.79 -8.46 -6.96
N VAL A 7 2.70 -9.34 -6.53
CA VAL A 7 3.52 -9.13 -5.32
C VAL A 7 4.38 -7.87 -5.45
N ASP A 8 4.92 -7.60 -6.64
CA ASP A 8 5.70 -6.40 -6.94
C ASP A 8 4.91 -5.10 -6.74
N GLN A 9 3.64 -5.09 -7.15
CA GLN A 9 2.76 -3.92 -7.00
C GLN A 9 2.37 -3.71 -5.53
N VAL A 10 2.17 -4.79 -4.77
CA VAL A 10 1.94 -4.72 -3.31
C VAL A 10 3.16 -4.13 -2.61
N VAL A 11 4.36 -4.62 -2.93
CA VAL A 11 5.62 -4.11 -2.37
C VAL A 11 5.83 -2.64 -2.72
N PHE A 12 5.59 -2.27 -3.97
CA PHE A 12 5.68 -0.88 -4.39
C PHE A 12 4.70 0.01 -3.61
N TRP A 13 3.47 -0.45 -3.41
CA TRP A 13 2.47 0.27 -2.62
C TRP A 13 2.90 0.45 -1.15
N LEU A 14 3.51 -0.56 -0.52
CA LEU A 14 4.05 -0.45 0.83
C LEU A 14 5.12 0.66 0.92
N ILE A 15 6.05 0.68 -0.03
CA ILE A 15 7.12 1.70 -0.09
C ILE A 15 6.53 3.11 -0.26
N GLN A 16 5.54 3.28 -1.16
CA GLN A 16 4.88 4.56 -1.37
C GLN A 16 4.12 5.08 -0.13
N ASN A 17 3.76 4.18 0.79
CA ASN A 17 3.06 4.53 2.03
C ASN A 17 3.99 4.55 3.26
N HIS A 18 5.31 4.60 3.06
CA HIS A 18 6.31 4.61 4.14
C HIS A 18 6.25 3.37 5.04
N LEU A 19 5.94 2.21 4.44
CA LEU A 19 5.93 0.89 5.06
C LEU A 19 7.01 0.00 4.43
N ASP A 20 8.14 0.59 4.01
CA ASP A 20 9.26 -0.10 3.38
C ASP A 20 9.85 -1.21 4.27
N GLU A 21 9.81 -1.04 5.59
CA GLU A 21 10.20 -2.09 6.55
C GLU A 21 9.33 -3.36 6.45
N CYS A 22 8.08 -3.23 6.00
CA CYS A 22 7.16 -4.36 5.79
C CYS A 22 7.39 -5.04 4.42
N ALA A 23 7.99 -4.35 3.45
CA ALA A 23 8.12 -4.85 2.09
C ALA A 23 8.82 -6.22 1.96
N PRO A 24 9.93 -6.50 2.67
CA PRO A 24 10.61 -7.80 2.59
C PRO A 24 9.72 -8.96 3.06
N ALA A 25 8.91 -8.73 4.10
CA ALA A 25 8.02 -9.74 4.64
C ALA A 25 6.89 -10.07 3.64
N PHE A 26 6.29 -9.04 3.04
CA PHE A 26 5.25 -9.22 2.01
C PHE A 26 5.79 -9.87 0.74
N TRP A 27 7.03 -9.53 0.33
CA TRP A 27 7.70 -10.18 -0.80
C TRP A 27 7.97 -11.66 -0.54
N THR A 28 8.54 -11.97 0.63
CA THR A 28 8.92 -13.34 1.02
C THR A 28 7.70 -14.25 1.14
N SER A 29 6.62 -13.72 1.74
CA SER A 29 5.34 -14.41 1.87
C SER A 29 4.50 -14.42 0.59
N LYS A 30 5.00 -13.80 -0.50
CA LYS A 30 4.35 -13.72 -1.82
C LYS A 30 2.92 -13.17 -1.74
N ILE A 31 2.71 -12.16 -0.89
CA ILE A 31 1.40 -11.57 -0.68
C ILE A 31 0.97 -10.81 -1.93
N THR A 32 -0.14 -11.25 -2.52
CA THR A 32 -0.79 -10.59 -3.66
C THR A 32 -1.86 -9.61 -3.20
N GLY A 33 -2.34 -8.78 -4.12
CA GLY A 33 -3.37 -7.79 -3.83
C GLY A 33 -4.68 -8.38 -3.32
N SER A 34 -5.10 -9.55 -3.80
CA SER A 34 -6.29 -10.23 -3.29
C SER A 34 -6.12 -10.66 -1.83
N GLN A 35 -4.93 -11.14 -1.46
CA GLN A 35 -4.60 -11.57 -0.09
C GLN A 35 -4.51 -10.36 0.84
N LEU A 36 -3.81 -9.30 0.40
CA LEU A 36 -3.69 -8.03 1.12
C LEU A 36 -5.06 -7.48 1.53
N LEU A 37 -6.03 -7.52 0.61
CA LEU A 37 -7.34 -6.90 0.82
C LEU A 37 -8.33 -7.80 1.56
N ASN A 38 -8.29 -9.12 1.40
CA ASN A 38 -9.37 -9.97 1.90
C ASN A 38 -8.94 -11.06 2.89
N GLU A 39 -7.65 -11.39 2.97
CA GLU A 39 -7.21 -12.60 3.69
C GLU A 39 -6.31 -12.31 4.89
N LEU A 40 -5.61 -11.17 4.91
CA LEU A 40 -4.71 -10.83 6.02
C LEU A 40 -5.46 -10.38 7.28
N LYS A 41 -5.11 -11.01 8.39
CA LYS A 41 -5.51 -10.66 9.77
C LYS A 41 -4.29 -10.24 10.57
N GLN A 42 -4.54 -9.73 11.77
CA GLN A 42 -3.48 -9.31 12.68
C GLN A 42 -2.49 -10.43 13.02
N SER A 43 -2.96 -11.67 13.16
CA SER A 43 -2.12 -12.85 13.41
C SER A 43 -1.12 -13.09 12.28
N ASP A 44 -1.53 -12.90 11.03
CA ASP A 44 -0.67 -13.11 9.87
C ASP A 44 0.50 -12.11 9.87
N PHE A 45 0.27 -10.86 10.32
CA PHE A 45 1.34 -9.87 10.45
C PHE A 45 2.40 -10.28 11.47
N SER A 46 1.98 -10.86 12.60
CA SER A 46 2.91 -11.39 13.59
C SER A 46 3.71 -12.58 13.06
N GLU A 47 3.07 -13.49 12.30
CA GLU A 47 3.74 -14.64 11.66
C GLU A 47 4.74 -14.20 10.58
N MET A 48 4.47 -13.08 9.91
CA MET A 48 5.37 -12.46 8.94
C MET A 48 6.49 -11.63 9.58
N ALA A 49 6.61 -11.62 10.91
CA ALA A 49 7.57 -10.84 11.67
C ALA A 49 7.51 -9.32 11.37
N ILE A 50 6.31 -8.80 11.08
CA ILE A 50 6.07 -7.36 10.96
C ILE A 50 6.19 -6.75 12.37
N PRO A 51 6.92 -5.64 12.55
CA PRO A 51 6.99 -4.94 13.83
C PRO A 51 5.60 -4.56 14.35
N GLU A 52 5.30 -4.87 15.61
CA GLU A 52 3.98 -4.57 16.21
C GLU A 52 3.63 -3.09 16.18
N SER A 53 4.63 -2.21 16.19
CA SER A 53 4.48 -0.76 16.03
C SER A 53 3.91 -0.35 14.67
N LEU A 54 4.16 -1.13 13.61
CA LEU A 54 3.71 -0.84 12.25
C LEU A 54 2.35 -1.48 11.93
N ILE A 55 1.95 -2.53 12.64
CA ILE A 55 0.66 -3.21 12.47
C ILE A 55 -0.54 -2.26 12.44
N PRO A 56 -0.73 -1.31 13.39
CA PRO A 56 -1.87 -0.40 13.34
C PRO A 56 -1.85 0.52 12.11
N ILE A 57 -0.67 0.99 11.71
CA ILE A 57 -0.48 1.87 10.55
C ILE A 57 -0.78 1.11 9.26
N LEU A 58 -0.24 -0.10 9.13
CA LEU A 58 -0.45 -1.01 8.01
C LEU A 58 -1.93 -1.38 7.86
N THR A 59 -2.59 -1.73 8.97
CA THR A 59 -4.02 -2.07 8.98
C THR A 59 -4.86 -0.90 8.49
N HIS A 60 -4.60 0.30 9.01
CA HIS A 60 -5.29 1.52 8.58
C HIS A 60 -5.12 1.78 7.08
N LYS A 61 -3.89 1.66 6.56
CA LYS A 61 -3.59 1.87 5.14
C LYS A 61 -4.29 0.83 4.24
N ILE A 62 -4.36 -0.42 4.69
CA ILE A 62 -5.10 -1.47 3.99
C ILE A 62 -6.60 -1.16 3.97
N GLU A 63 -7.19 -0.66 5.05
CA GLU A 63 -8.59 -0.22 5.08
C GLU A 63 -8.85 0.97 4.14
N GLU A 64 -7.96 1.97 4.12
CA GLU A 64 -8.04 3.08 3.15
C GLU A 64 -8.03 2.55 1.71
N LEU A 65 -7.14 1.61 1.40
CA LEU A 65 -7.05 0.99 0.08
C LEU A 65 -8.33 0.22 -0.29
N LYS A 66 -8.93 -0.52 0.65
CA LYS A 66 -10.23 -1.20 0.44
C LYS A 66 -11.35 -0.19 0.15
N ASN A 67 -11.40 0.91 0.89
CA ASN A 67 -12.41 1.95 0.69
C ASN A 67 -12.26 2.65 -0.68
N GLN A 68 -11.02 2.86 -1.13
CA GLN A 68 -10.74 3.39 -2.48
C GLN A 68 -11.17 2.41 -3.59
N GLN A 69 -11.05 1.10 -3.35
CA GLN A 69 -11.50 0.05 -4.29
C GLN A 69 -13.03 0.02 -4.44
N ILE A 70 -13.77 0.14 -3.33
CA ILE A 70 -15.24 0.05 -3.30
C ILE A 70 -15.87 1.31 -3.90
N ASN A 71 -15.29 2.48 -3.66
CA ASN A 71 -15.88 3.74 -4.09
C ASN A 71 -15.61 4.12 -5.54
N GLY A 72 -14.77 3.38 -6.28
CA GLY A 72 -14.50 3.67 -7.70
C GLY A 72 -13.92 5.08 -7.96
N ILE A 73 -13.49 5.81 -6.92
CA ILE A 73 -12.88 7.11 -7.08
C ILE A 73 -11.44 6.86 -7.48
N THR A 74 -11.22 7.04 -8.78
CA THR A 74 -9.90 7.22 -9.38
C THR A 74 -9.29 8.47 -8.73
N ILE A 75 -8.61 8.33 -7.58
CA ILE A 75 -7.67 9.35 -7.16
C ILE A 75 -6.47 9.15 -8.08
N THR A 76 -6.52 9.81 -9.24
CA THR A 76 -5.33 10.17 -10.00
C THR A 76 -4.33 10.69 -8.99
N MET A 77 -3.23 9.95 -8.81
CA MET A 77 -2.03 10.45 -8.15
C MET A 77 -1.79 11.84 -8.73
N VAL A 78 -2.06 12.86 -7.92
CA VAL A 78 -1.67 14.22 -8.23
C VAL A 78 -0.15 14.16 -8.35
N HIS A 79 0.33 14.15 -9.59
CA HIS A 79 1.62 14.76 -9.86
C HIS A 79 1.50 16.14 -9.22
N SER A 80 2.26 16.35 -8.15
CA SER A 80 2.60 17.69 -7.68
C SER A 80 2.90 18.51 -8.94
N PRO A 81 2.28 19.69 -9.16
CA PRO A 81 2.81 20.59 -10.16
C PRO A 81 4.26 20.86 -9.72
N SER A 82 5.21 20.27 -10.44
CA SER A 82 6.62 20.60 -10.27
C SER A 82 6.70 22.10 -10.53
N SER A 83 7.15 22.84 -9.53
CA SER A 83 7.32 24.28 -9.56
C SER A 83 8.31 24.68 -10.65
N THR A 84 7.85 24.84 -11.88
CA THR A 84 8.59 25.53 -12.94
C THR A 84 7.60 26.18 -13.90
N GLU A 85 7.03 27.31 -13.50
CA GLU A 85 6.71 28.42 -14.41
C GLU A 85 6.41 29.67 -13.57
N LEU A 86 7.47 30.29 -13.06
CA LEU A 86 7.43 31.71 -12.69
C LEU A 86 8.13 32.49 -13.81
N MET A 87 7.30 33.26 -14.53
CA MET A 87 7.63 34.48 -15.29
C MET A 87 8.42 34.33 -16.59
N THR A 88 7.67 34.27 -17.68
CA THR A 88 7.99 34.99 -18.92
C THR A 88 7.90 36.50 -18.65
N LYS A 89 9.04 37.19 -18.67
CA LYS A 89 9.24 38.47 -19.38
C LYS A 89 10.68 38.93 -19.31
#